data_AF-A0A7Y2CWJ9-F1
#
_entry.id   AF-A0A7Y2CWJ9-F1
#
_cell.length_a   1.000
_cell.length_b   1.000
_cell.length_c   1.000
_cell.angle_alpha   90.00
_cell.angle_beta   90.00
_cell.angle_gamma   90.00
#
_symmetry.space_group_name_H-M   'P 1'
#
loop_
_entity.id
_entity.type
_entity.pdbx_description
1 polymer ?
#
loop_
_entity_poly.entity_id
_entity_poly.type
_entity_poly.pdbx_seq_one_letter_code
_entity_poly.pdbx_strand_id
1 'polypeptide(L)'
;MTGTIGGQGGHPPLYTPEQKKRRDASPWTLVQGVLAPVQFVVFLISLALVFRYISTGEGYEIASWSIVVKTGFLYLIMVTGAIWEKVVFGQYLFAA
;
A
#
# COMPACT_ATOMS: atom_id res chain seq x y z
N MET A 1 25.08 39.70 -21.77
CA MET A 1 25.53 38.44 -21.14
C MET A 1 24.49 38.09 -20.09
N THR A 2 23.34 37.59 -20.54
CA THR A 2 22.95 36.16 -20.57
C THR A 2 22.65 35.65 -19.16
N GLY A 3 21.35 35.49 -18.90
CA GLY A 3 20.79 35.26 -17.58
C GLY A 3 20.90 33.83 -17.08
N THR A 4 20.50 33.65 -15.83
CA THR A 4 20.01 32.37 -15.32
C THR A 4 18.98 32.66 -14.23
N ILE A 5 17.71 32.79 -14.62
CA ILE A 5 16.60 32.53 -13.69
C ILE A 5 16.60 31.03 -13.47
N GLY A 6 17.35 30.56 -12.47
CA GLY A 6 17.29 29.19 -12.01
C GLY A 6 15.94 28.99 -11.31
N GLY A 7 14.95 28.51 -12.05
CA GLY A 7 13.63 28.21 -11.51
C GLY A 7 13.73 27.23 -10.34
N GLN A 8 13.60 27.75 -9.12
CA GLN A 8 13.39 26.96 -7.91
C GLN A 8 11.93 26.49 -7.86
N GLY A 9 11.56 25.62 -8.80
CA GLY A 9 10.23 25.00 -8.87
C GLY A 9 10.27 23.48 -8.76
N GLY A 10 11.40 22.89 -8.36
CA GLY A 10 11.53 21.45 -8.18
C GLY A 10 11.17 21.06 -6.77
N HIS A 11 10.06 20.34 -6.57
CA HIS A 11 9.80 19.63 -5.31
C HIS A 11 11.07 18.86 -4.89
N PRO A 12 11.51 18.97 -3.62
CA PRO A 12 12.62 18.17 -3.13
C PRO A 12 12.40 16.70 -3.48
N PRO A 13 13.42 15.99 -4.00
CA PRO A 13 13.26 14.59 -4.36
C PRO A 13 12.83 13.79 -3.13
N LEU A 14 11.78 12.97 -3.28
CA LEU A 14 11.17 12.19 -2.21
C LEU A 14 12.14 11.17 -1.57
N TYR A 15 13.26 10.89 -2.25
CA TYR A 15 14.30 9.97 -1.80
C TYR A 15 15.70 10.56 -2.04
N THR A 16 16.60 10.39 -1.07
CA THR A 16 18.05 10.55 -1.30
C THR A 16 18.57 9.39 -2.17
N PRO A 17 19.72 9.56 -2.86
CA PRO A 17 20.34 8.48 -3.63
C PRO A 17 20.56 7.19 -2.81
N GLU A 18 20.89 7.32 -1.54
CA GLU A 18 21.10 6.21 -0.60
C GLU A 18 19.78 5.51 -0.26
N GLN A 19 18.70 6.28 -0.02
CA GLN A 19 17.37 5.71 0.21
C GLN A 19 16.85 4.98 -1.02
N LYS A 20 17.09 5.52 -2.23
CA LYS A 20 16.75 4.85 -3.49
C LYS A 20 17.50 3.53 -3.63
N LYS A 21 18.81 3.50 -3.33
CA LYS A 21 19.61 2.27 -3.34
C LYS A 21 19.09 1.23 -2.33
N ARG A 22 18.70 1.65 -1.12
CA ARG A 22 18.11 0.75 -0.11
C ARG A 22 16.76 0.19 -0.56
N ARG A 23 15.91 1.01 -1.18
CA ARG A 23 14.63 0.57 -1.74
C ARG A 23 14.80 -0.45 -2.85
N ASP A 24 15.72 -0.16 -3.78
CA ASP A 24 15.95 -1.00 -4.96
C ASP A 24 16.61 -2.34 -4.58
N ALA A 25 17.39 -2.38 -3.50
CA ALA A 25 17.96 -3.61 -2.94
C ALA A 25 16.98 -4.41 -2.06
N SER A 26 15.86 -3.81 -1.66
CA SER A 26 14.94 -4.41 -0.69
C SER A 26 13.90 -5.33 -1.36
N PRO A 27 13.77 -6.59 -0.92
CA PRO A 27 12.75 -7.50 -1.45
C PRO A 27 11.32 -7.04 -1.09
N TRP A 28 11.18 -6.17 -0.09
CA TRP A 28 9.90 -5.67 0.38
C TRP A 28 9.15 -4.86 -0.68
N THR A 29 9.86 -4.22 -1.62
CA THR A 29 9.23 -3.50 -2.75
C THR A 29 8.49 -4.48 -3.67
N LEU A 30 9.07 -5.65 -3.92
CA LEU A 30 8.42 -6.72 -4.70
C LEU A 30 7.23 -7.32 -3.92
N VAL A 31 7.41 -7.56 -2.62
CA VAL A 31 6.33 -8.05 -1.75
C VAL A 31 5.12 -7.12 -1.81
N GLN A 32 5.33 -5.80 -1.66
CA GLN A 32 4.26 -4.80 -1.79
C GLN A 32 3.66 -4.78 -3.21
N GLY A 33 4.50 -4.89 -4.24
CA GLY A 33 4.05 -4.96 -5.63
C GLY A 33 3.12 -6.13 -5.94
N VAL A 34 3.20 -7.22 -5.17
CA VAL A 34 2.29 -8.38 -5.29
C VAL A 34 1.12 -8.26 -4.30
N LEU A 35 1.38 -7.87 -3.05
CA LEU A 35 0.35 -7.75 -2.01
C LEU A 35 -0.72 -6.71 -2.37
N ALA A 36 -0.35 -5.58 -2.98
CA ALA A 36 -1.32 -4.55 -3.35
C ALA A 36 -2.34 -5.02 -4.40
N PRO A 37 -1.95 -5.64 -5.53
CA PRO A 37 -2.89 -6.26 -6.46
C PRO A 37 -3.76 -7.35 -5.83
N VAL A 38 -3.17 -8.25 -5.04
CA VAL A 38 -3.92 -9.31 -4.35
C VAL A 38 -4.97 -8.70 -3.42
N GLN A 39 -4.60 -7.68 -2.66
CA GLN A 39 -5.51 -6.99 -1.77
C GLN A 39 -6.66 -6.30 -2.52
N PHE A 40 -6.37 -5.73 -3.69
CA PHE A 40 -7.39 -5.15 -4.55
C PHE A 40 -8.39 -6.21 -5.05
N VAL A 41 -7.93 -7.40 -5.43
CA VAL A 41 -8.81 -8.52 -5.81
C VAL A 41 -9.66 -8.99 -4.63
N VAL A 42 -9.07 -9.15 -3.44
CA VAL A 42 -9.80 -9.50 -2.21
C VAL A 42 -10.88 -8.46 -1.91
N PHE A 43 -10.58 -7.17 -2.11
CA PHE A 43 -11.55 -6.10 -1.98
C PHE A 43 -12.72 -6.24 -2.97
N LEU A 44 -12.44 -6.50 -4.25
CA LEU A 44 -13.48 -6.65 -5.28
C LEU A 44 -14.40 -7.85 -4.98
N ILE A 45 -13.83 -8.98 -4.54
CA ILE A 45 -14.60 -10.16 -4.15
C ILE A 45 -15.49 -9.84 -2.95
N SER A 46 -14.95 -9.22 -1.90
CA SER A 46 -15.73 -8.83 -0.73
C SER A 46 -16.85 -7.86 -1.10
N LEU A 47 -16.59 -6.88 -1.97
CA LEU A 47 -17.59 -5.92 -2.45
C LEU A 47 -18.72 -6.61 -3.23
N ALA A 48 -18.38 -7.54 -4.13
CA ALA A 48 -19.36 -8.30 -4.89
C ALA A 48 -20.26 -9.16 -3.97
N LEU A 49 -19.69 -9.79 -2.94
CA LEU A 49 -20.45 -10.57 -1.96
C LEU A 49 -21.39 -9.71 -1.13
N VAL A 50 -20.94 -8.51 -0.72
CA VAL A 50 -21.79 -7.54 -0.02
C VAL A 50 -22.94 -7.09 -0.90
N PHE A 51 -22.69 -6.75 -2.18
CA PHE A 51 -23.77 -6.40 -3.11
C PHE A 51 -24.74 -7.54 -3.34
N ARG A 52 -24.24 -8.78 -3.50
CA ARG A 52 -25.09 -9.97 -3.62
C ARG A 52 -26.03 -10.07 -2.42
N TYR A 53 -25.50 -9.93 -1.20
CA TYR A 53 -26.31 -9.98 0.01
C TYR A 53 -27.36 -8.86 0.06
N ILE A 54 -26.99 -7.61 -0.26
CA ILE A 54 -27.95 -6.49 -0.27
C ILE A 54 -29.06 -6.69 -1.30
N SER A 55 -28.75 -7.21 -2.49
CA SER A 55 -29.73 -7.38 -3.57
C SER A 55 -30.61 -8.62 -3.42
N THR A 56 -30.07 -9.72 -2.89
CA THR A 56 -30.77 -11.02 -2.84
C THR A 56 -31.21 -11.42 -1.43
N GLY A 57 -30.66 -10.80 -0.38
CA GLY A 57 -30.85 -11.23 1.00
C GLY A 57 -30.08 -12.49 1.40
N GLU A 58 -29.41 -13.16 0.47
CA GLU A 58 -28.71 -14.43 0.72
C GLU A 58 -27.19 -14.27 0.90
N GLY A 59 -26.58 -15.17 1.67
CA GLY A 59 -25.12 -15.22 1.82
C GLY A 59 -24.52 -14.26 2.84
N TYR A 60 -25.31 -13.85 3.85
CA TYR A 60 -24.86 -12.99 4.95
C TYR A 60 -23.56 -13.49 5.61
N GLU A 61 -23.45 -14.80 5.88
CA GLU A 61 -22.26 -15.36 6.51
C GLU A 61 -21.02 -15.23 5.63
N ILE A 62 -21.15 -15.51 4.32
CA ILE A 62 -20.05 -15.40 3.37
C ILE A 62 -19.63 -13.93 3.22
N ALA A 63 -20.59 -13.00 3.17
CA ALA A 63 -20.30 -11.57 3.15
C ALA A 63 -19.57 -11.12 4.43
N SER A 64 -20.02 -11.56 5.61
CA SER A 64 -19.38 -11.27 6.89
C SER A 64 -17.95 -11.82 6.96
N TRP A 65 -17.74 -13.07 6.59
CA TRP A 65 -16.40 -13.68 6.52
C TRP A 65 -15.50 -12.96 5.52
N SER A 66 -16.03 -12.49 4.39
CA SER A 66 -15.23 -11.74 3.41
C SER A 66 -14.66 -10.45 4.00
N ILE A 67 -15.42 -9.78 4.88
CA ILE A 67 -14.99 -8.54 5.54
C ILE A 67 -13.87 -8.84 6.54
N VAL A 68 -13.99 -9.91 7.32
CA VAL A 68 -12.94 -10.36 8.25
C VAL A 68 -11.65 -10.69 7.51
N VAL A 69 -11.74 -11.47 6.42
CA VAL A 69 -10.59 -11.82 5.59
C VAL A 69 -9.94 -10.57 4.99
N LYS A 70 -10.72 -9.67 4.38
CA LYS A 70 -10.23 -8.39 3.83
C LYS A 70 -9.52 -7.56 4.90
N THR A 71 -10.05 -7.53 6.12
CA THR A 71 -9.45 -6.82 7.25
C THR A 71 -8.10 -7.43 7.64
N GLY A 72 -7.99 -8.75 7.66
CA GLY A 72 -6.71 -9.45 7.85
C GLY A 72 -5.66 -9.05 6.80
N PHE A 73 -6.05 -8.97 5.52
CA PHE A 73 -5.16 -8.48 4.47
C PHE A 73 -4.80 -7.00 4.62
N LEU A 74 -5.71 -6.15 5.13
CA LEU A 74 -5.39 -4.75 5.43
C LEU A 74 -4.31 -4.66 6.51
N TYR A 75 -4.41 -5.46 7.57
CA TYR A 75 -3.34 -5.54 8.57
C TYR A 75 -2.03 -6.05 7.97
N LEU A 76 -2.08 -7.07 7.11
CA LEU A 76 -0.88 -7.60 6.47
C LEU A 76 -0.16 -6.54 5.63
N ILE A 77 -0.89 -5.80 4.78
CA ILE A 77 -0.27 -4.76 3.93
C ILE A 77 0.25 -3.59 4.78
N MET A 78 -0.44 -3.23 5.87
CA MET A 78 0.01 -2.20 6.80
C MET A 78 1.30 -2.61 7.52
N VAL A 79 1.36 -3.82 8.09
CA VAL A 79 2.54 -4.32 8.81
C VAL A 79 3.73 -4.45 7.87
N THR A 80 3.53 -5.03 6.69
CA THR A 80 4.60 -5.15 5.69
C THR A 80 5.03 -3.79 5.14
N GLY A 81 4.13 -2.81 5.05
CA GLY A 81 4.43 -1.43 4.71
C GLY A 81 5.31 -0.76 5.77
N ALA A 82 4.94 -0.89 7.04
CA ALA A 82 5.73 -0.36 8.16
C ALA A 82 7.14 -0.98 8.23
N ILE A 83 7.28 -2.28 7.94
CA ILE A 83 8.60 -2.94 7.85
C ILE A 83 9.42 -2.34 6.70
N TRP A 84 8.81 -2.18 5.52
CA TRP A 84 9.48 -1.56 4.36
C TRP A 84 9.96 -0.15 4.68
N GLU A 85 9.16 0.68 5.35
CA GLU A 85 9.53 2.04 5.74
C GLU A 85 10.76 2.06 6.64
N LYS A 86 10.78 1.22 7.68
CA LYS A 86 11.94 1.11 8.56
C LYS A 86 13.21 0.71 7.81
N VAL A 87 13.11 -0.18 6.83
CA VAL A 87 14.27 -0.59 6.02
C VAL A 87 14.79 0.54 5.13
N VAL A 88 13.89 1.34 4.52
CA VAL A 88 14.29 2.40 3.58
C VAL A 88 14.73 3.68 4.32
N PHE A 89 14.00 4.07 5.36
CA PHE A 89 14.14 5.35 6.06
C PHE A 89 14.82 5.24 7.43
N GLY A 90 14.97 4.05 8.00
CA GLY A 90 15.57 3.85 9.33
C GLY A 90 14.63 4.18 10.50
N GLN A 91 13.39 4.56 10.22
CA GLN A 91 12.35 4.89 11.20
C GLN A 91 10.97 4.44 10.69
N TYR A 92 10.03 4.20 11.59
CA TYR A 92 8.63 3.97 11.23
C TYR A 92 7.96 5.34 11.07
N LEU A 93 7.52 5.69 9.85
CA LEU A 93 6.90 7.01 9.61
C LEU A 93 5.48 7.08 10.20
N PHE A 94 4.83 5.93 10.35
CA PHE A 94 3.49 5.80 10.94
C PHE A 94 3.44 5.52 12.45
N ALA A 95 4.59 5.45 13.16
CA ALA A 95 4.63 5.15 14.60
C ALA A 95 4.75 6.40 15.51
N ALA A 96 4.31 7.56 15.01
CA ALA A 96 4.32 8.82 15.76
C ALA A 96 3.35 8.82 16.94
#